data_AF-A0A1H4R6B1-F1
#
_entry.id   AF-A0A1H4R6B1-F1
#
_cell.length_a   1.000
_cell.length_b   1.000
_cell.length_c   1.000
_cell.angle_alpha   90.00
_cell.angle_beta   90.00
_cell.angle_gamma   90.00
#
_symmetry.space_group_name_H-M   'P 1'
#
loop_
_entity.id
_entity.type
_entity.pdbx_description
1 polymer ?
#
loop_
_entity_poly.entity_id
_entity_poly.type
_entity_poly.pdbx_seq_one_letter_code
_entity_poly.pdbx_strand_id
1 'polypeptide(L)' 'MDTCIRHLSNGVSLIASDTTWIEDKALQQLQTTAQLPGMRQVVGMPDLHPGRGYCGFR' A
#
# COMPACT_ATOMS: atom_id res chain seq x y z
N MET A 1 -16.44 -10.65 -8.13
CA MET A 1 -16.03 -9.38 -7.46
C MET A 1 -15.08 -9.80 -6.37
N ASP A 2 -13.86 -10.14 -6.77
CA ASP A 2 -12.94 -10.92 -5.94
C ASP A 2 -11.92 -9.97 -5.32
N THR A 3 -12.38 -9.24 -4.32
CA THR A 3 -11.52 -8.33 -3.55
C THR A 3 -10.88 -9.13 -2.41
N CYS A 4 -9.59 -9.47 -2.55
CA CYS A 4 -8.84 -10.19 -1.53
C CYS A 4 -8.03 -9.19 -0.66
N ILE A 5 -7.91 -9.47 0.63
CA ILE A 5 -7.01 -8.73 1.53
C ILE A 5 -5.71 -9.52 1.64
N ARG A 6 -4.61 -8.94 1.16
CA ARG A 6 -3.25 -9.47 1.29
C ARG A 6 -2.52 -8.75 2.40
N HIS A 7 -2.10 -9.49 3.43
CA HIS A 7 -1.23 -8.97 4.47
C HIS A 7 0.22 -9.05 3.98
N LEU A 8 0.89 -7.90 3.85
CA LEU A 8 2.25 -7.82 3.31
C LEU A 8 3.30 -7.88 4.43
N SER A 9 3.04 -7.19 5.54
CA SER A 9 3.90 -7.16 6.72
C SER A 9 3.13 -6.64 7.93
N ASN A 10 3.76 -6.58 9.10
CA ASN A 10 3.10 -6.12 10.32
C ASN A 10 2.64 -4.66 10.18
N GLY A 11 1.33 -4.44 10.23
CA GLY A 11 0.73 -3.11 10.01
C GLY A 11 0.59 -2.71 8.54
N VAL A 12 0.89 -3.58 7.56
CA VAL A 12 0.71 -3.29 6.12
C VAL A 12 -0.21 -4.30 5.48
N SER A 13 -1.31 -3.81 4.92
CA SER A 13 -2.28 -4.63 4.20
C SER A 13 -2.55 -4.05 2.82
N LEU A 14 -2.96 -4.89 1.89
CA LEU A 14 -3.30 -4.51 0.53
C LEU A 14 -4.62 -5.14 0.16
N ILE A 15 -5.54 -4.35 -0.37
CA ILE A 15 -6.81 -4.80 -0.88
C ILE A 15 -6.64 -4.89 -2.40
N ALA A 16 -6.58 -6.11 -2.93
CA ALA A 16 -6.32 -6.36 -4.35
C ALA A 16 -6.88 -7.74 -4.72
N SER A 17 -7.39 -7.91 -5.94
CA SER A 17 -7.69 -9.26 -6.42
C SER A 17 -6.38 -10.01 -6.72
N ASP A 18 -6.41 -11.34 -6.73
CA ASP A 18 -5.24 -12.13 -7.17
C ASP A 18 -4.84 -11.84 -8.61
N THR A 19 -5.76 -11.31 -9.40
CA THR A 19 -5.55 -10.85 -10.79
C THR A 19 -5.09 -9.40 -10.89
N THR A 20 -5.13 -8.62 -9.81
CA THR A 20 -4.65 -7.22 -9.82
C THR A 20 -3.14 -7.23 -9.75
N TRP A 21 -2.51 -6.82 -10.86
CA TRP A 21 -1.09 -6.53 -10.90
C TRP A 21 -0.81 -5.24 -10.14
N ILE A 22 0.01 -5.32 -9.09
CA ILE A 22 0.44 -4.18 -8.28
C ILE A 22 1.91 -3.95 -8.57
N GLU A 23 2.28 -2.72 -8.91
CA GLU A 23 3.68 -2.40 -9.19
C GLU A 23 4.54 -2.44 -7.91
N ASP A 24 5.76 -2.96 -8.02
CA ASP A 24 6.72 -3.03 -6.89
C ASP A 24 6.97 -1.66 -6.22
N LYS A 25 6.92 -0.58 -6.99
CA LYS A 25 7.06 0.79 -6.47
C LYS A 25 5.95 1.16 -5.50
N ALA A 26 4.73 0.71 -5.77
CA ALA A 26 3.58 0.97 -4.91
C ALA A 26 3.70 0.19 -3.58
N LEU A 27 4.22 -1.04 -3.63
CA LEU A 27 4.54 -1.82 -2.44
C LEU A 27 5.62 -1.15 -1.59
N GLN A 28 6.70 -0.67 -2.21
CA GLN A 28 7.76 0.07 -1.51
C GLN A 28 7.22 1.35 -0.87
N GLN A 29 6.31 2.07 -1.53
CA GLN A 29 5.66 3.24 -0.96
C GLN A 29 4.84 2.88 0.29
N LEU A 30 4.00 1.84 0.24
CA LEU A 30 3.23 1.39 1.40
C LEU A 30 4.14 1.02 2.57
N GLN A 31 5.23 0.30 2.31
CA GLN A 31 6.22 -0.07 3.33
C GLN A 31 6.91 1.15 3.92
N THR A 32 7.24 2.15 3.10
CA THR A 32 7.85 3.40 3.57
C THR A 32 6.88 4.21 4.40
N THR A 33 5.61 4.31 3.98
CA THR A 33 4.55 4.96 4.75
C THR A 33 4.36 4.29 6.11
N ALA A 34 4.46 2.96 6.18
CA ALA A 34 4.33 2.23 7.43
C ALA A 34 5.47 2.50 8.43
N GLN A 35 6.62 2.99 7.95
CA GLN A 35 7.76 3.37 8.78
C GLN A 35 7.66 4.82 9.31
N LEU A 36 6.65 5.59 8.90
CA LEU A 36 6.48 6.96 9.40
C LEU A 36 6.10 6.94 10.89
N PRO A 37 6.67 7.86 11.70
CA PRO A 37 6.38 7.93 13.12
C PRO A 37 4.88 8.17 13.36
N GLY A 38 4.29 7.35 14.23
CA GLY A 38 2.87 7.41 14.57
C GLY A 38 1.96 6.54 13.69
N MET A 39 2.48 5.92 12.64
CA MET A 39 1.69 5.00 11.81
C MET A 39 1.48 3.66 12.51
N ARG A 40 0.21 3.24 12.59
CA ARG A 40 -0.19 1.94 13.19
C ARG A 40 -0.61 0.92 12.14
N GLN A 41 -1.22 1.39 11.06
CA GLN A 41 -1.66 0.55 9.97
C GLN A 41 -1.68 1.34 8.67
N VAL A 42 -1.22 0.72 7.59
CA VAL A 42 -1.22 1.25 6.23
C VAL A 42 -1.93 0.24 5.34
N VAL A 43 -2.88 0.73 4.55
CA VAL A 43 -3.69 -0.11 3.65
C VAL A 43 -3.59 0.44 2.23
N GLY A 44 -3.13 -0.40 1.29
CA GLY A 44 -3.18 -0.10 -0.14
C GLY A 44 -4.53 -0.52 -0.74
N MET A 45 -5.06 0.31 -1.64
CA MET A 45 -6.29 0.02 -2.41
C MET A 45 -5.99 -0.66 -3.75
N PRO A 46 -6.97 -1.31 -4.41
CA PRO A 46 -6.75 -2.10 -5.62
C PRO A 46 -6.37 -1.26 -6.85
N ASP A 47 -6.68 0.03 -6.82
CA ASP A 47 -6.30 1.04 -7.81
C ASP A 47 -4.97 1.73 -7.49
N LEU A 48 -4.15 1.14 -6.62
CA LEU A 48 -2.86 1.72 -6.24
C LEU A 48 -1.88 1.73 -7.42
N HIS A 49 -1.68 2.91 -7.99
CA HIS A 49 -0.64 3.21 -8.96
C HIS A 49 0.48 4.01 -8.27
N PRO A 50 1.75 3.91 -8.70
CA PRO A 50 2.83 4.69 -8.10
C PRO A 50 2.55 6.18 -8.23
N GLY A 51 2.22 6.82 -7.10
CA GLY A 51 2.10 8.27 -7.03
C GLY A 51 3.47 8.92 -7.23
N ARG A 52 3.54 9.97 -8.04
CA ARG A 52 4.74 10.82 -8.18
C ARG A 52 5.03 11.52 -6.86
N GLY A 53 5.85 10.88 -6.02
CA GLY A 53 6.42 11.48 -4.82
C GLY A 53 5.40 11.72 -3.71
N TYR A 54 5.87 11.50 -2.49
CA TYR A 54 5.32 12.01 -1.25
C TYR A 54 4.37 13.21 -1.44
N CYS A 55 3.10 13.05 -1.07
CA CYS A 55 2.33 14.18 -0.57
C CYS A 55 3.03 14.63 0.71
N GLY A 56 4.03 15.50 0.55
CA GLY A 56 4.66 16.21 1.64
C GLY A 56 3.57 17.00 2.35
N PHE A 57 3.25 16.58 3.57
CA PHE A 57 2.69 17.48 4.56
C PHE A 57 3.74 18.57 4.77
N ARG A 58 3.49 19.73 4.19
CA ARG A 58 3.99 21.00 4.69
C ARG A 58 3.08 21.47 5.82
#